data_AF-A0A8T5GW41-F1
#
_entry.id   AF-A0A8T5GW41-F1
#
_cell.length_a   1.000
_cell.length_b   1.000
_cell.length_c   1.000
_cell.angle_alpha   90.00
_cell.angle_beta   90.00
_cell.angle_gamma   90.00
#
_symmetry.space_group_name_H-M   'P 1'
#
loop_
_entity.id
_entity.type
_entity.pdbx_description
1 polymer ?
#
loop_
_entity_poly.entity_id
_entity_poly.type
_entity_poly.pdbx_seq_one_letter_code
_entity_poly.pdbx_strand_id
1 'polypeptide(L)'
;MVVLSGSNARLLATQLADSLGWEHHSLETRRFPDSEGYIRIPSEVIEAVRKEPVVLVSNTFPDSGIVETLLMLEAINDVRRGNLENLREIGPQQLEDVGPGTLLAIPYFGYSRQDKRFKPGEAISARAIGHLLASRCDGIIVFDLHAPKVLQDLPVPVAFTSAMPELAKHLQETVNPDFILSPDKGAIDRASAVAETINCEFS
;
A
#
# COMPACT_ATOMS: atom_id res chain seq x y z
N MET A 1 17.74 -3.68 1.95
CA MET A 1 16.28 -3.49 2.10
C MET A 1 15.67 -3.48 0.71
N VAL A 2 14.41 -3.88 0.59
CA VAL A 2 13.82 -4.22 -0.73
C VAL A 2 12.43 -3.63 -0.85
N VAL A 3 12.12 -3.12 -2.03
CA VAL A 3 10.77 -2.72 -2.45
C VAL A 3 10.24 -3.73 -3.47
N LEU A 4 9.06 -4.26 -3.20
CA LEU A 4 8.37 -5.22 -4.05
C LEU A 4 7.14 -4.57 -4.71
N SER A 5 6.75 -5.09 -5.87
CA SER A 5 5.50 -4.67 -6.53
C SER A 5 4.86 -5.82 -7.31
N GLY A 6 3.53 -5.83 -7.33
CA GLY A 6 2.74 -6.63 -8.27
C GLY A 6 2.43 -5.87 -9.56
N SER A 7 1.26 -6.16 -10.14
CA SER A 7 0.85 -5.62 -11.44
C SER A 7 0.45 -4.15 -11.40
N ASN A 8 -0.04 -3.65 -10.25
CA ASN A 8 -0.79 -2.39 -10.18
C ASN A 8 -0.03 -1.20 -9.56
N ALA A 9 1.25 -1.36 -9.22
CA ALA A 9 2.02 -0.32 -8.53
C ALA A 9 3.51 -0.25 -8.93
N ARG A 10 3.91 -0.93 -10.02
CA ARG A 10 5.32 -1.07 -10.42
C ARG A 10 6.06 0.26 -10.55
N LEU A 11 5.46 1.24 -11.23
CA LEU A 11 6.10 2.54 -11.47
C LEU A 11 6.46 3.23 -10.13
N LEU A 12 5.48 3.35 -9.24
CA LEU A 12 5.68 4.01 -7.95
C LEU A 12 6.63 3.21 -7.04
N ALA A 13 6.56 1.88 -7.07
CA ALA A 13 7.48 1.03 -6.33
C ALA A 13 8.94 1.22 -6.78
N THR A 14 9.15 1.35 -8.10
CA THR A 14 10.49 1.60 -8.67
C THR A 14 11.00 2.97 -8.21
N GLN A 15 10.18 4.02 -8.35
CA GLN A 15 10.53 5.38 -7.91
C GLN A 15 10.80 5.48 -6.40
N LEU A 16 10.03 4.73 -5.60
CA LEU A 16 10.24 4.64 -4.16
C LEU A 16 11.58 3.97 -3.85
N ALA A 17 11.89 2.85 -4.50
CA ALA A 17 13.16 2.16 -4.32
C ALA A 17 14.35 3.06 -4.68
N ASP A 18 14.28 3.75 -5.82
CA ASP A 18 15.31 4.70 -6.27
C ASP A 18 15.52 5.82 -5.25
N SER A 19 14.42 6.39 -4.73
CA SER A 19 14.46 7.48 -3.74
C SER A 19 15.05 7.04 -2.39
N LEU A 20 14.88 5.76 -2.03
CA LEU A 20 15.42 5.18 -0.80
C LEU A 20 16.83 4.60 -0.96
N GLY A 21 17.33 4.46 -2.20
CA GLY A 21 18.55 3.71 -2.50
C GLY A 21 18.41 2.20 -2.24
N TRP A 22 17.21 1.65 -2.45
CA TRP A 22 16.88 0.24 -2.21
C TRP A 22 16.76 -0.55 -3.52
N GLU A 23 16.83 -1.87 -3.43
CA GLU A 23 16.57 -2.75 -4.57
C GLU A 23 15.06 -2.84 -4.85
N HIS A 24 14.68 -2.79 -6.13
CA HIS A 24 13.31 -3.07 -6.58
C HIS A 24 13.22 -4.45 -7.24
N HIS A 25 12.19 -5.21 -6.91
CA HIS A 25 11.83 -6.43 -7.62
C HIS A 25 10.33 -6.51 -7.92
N SER A 26 9.98 -6.86 -9.15
CA SER A 26 8.60 -7.20 -9.51
C SER A 26 8.33 -8.68 -9.21
N LEU A 27 7.20 -8.95 -8.57
CA LEU A 27 6.71 -10.31 -8.37
C LEU A 27 6.04 -10.82 -9.66
N GLU A 28 6.02 -12.14 -9.86
CA GLU A 28 5.32 -12.73 -10.99
C GLU A 28 3.82 -12.70 -10.72
N THR A 29 3.11 -11.85 -11.45
CA THR A 29 1.65 -11.71 -11.37
C THR A 29 1.04 -11.94 -12.74
N ARG A 30 0.07 -12.84 -12.86
CA ARG A 30 -0.71 -13.03 -14.09
C ARG A 30 -2.14 -13.45 -13.76
N ARG A 31 -2.97 -13.53 -14.79
CA ARG A 31 -4.35 -14.01 -14.69
C ARG A 31 -4.49 -15.37 -15.37
N PHE A 32 -5.27 -16.26 -14.77
CA PHE A 32 -5.75 -17.47 -15.43
C PHE A 32 -6.85 -17.12 -16.46
N PRO A 33 -7.23 -18.05 -17.36
CA PRO A 33 -8.27 -17.81 -18.37
C PRO A 33 -9.64 -17.39 -17.80
N ASP A 34 -9.94 -17.76 -16.56
CA ASP A 34 -11.15 -17.39 -15.81
C ASP A 34 -11.01 -16.09 -14.99
N SER A 35 -9.88 -15.38 -15.14
CA SER A 35 -9.53 -14.13 -14.43
C SER A 35 -9.06 -14.29 -12.98
N GLU A 36 -8.90 -15.51 -12.47
CA GLU A 36 -8.27 -15.72 -11.17
C GLU A 36 -6.80 -15.23 -11.17
N GLY A 37 -6.35 -14.70 -10.04
CA GLY A 37 -4.99 -14.20 -9.88
C GLY A 37 -4.00 -15.34 -9.63
N TYR A 38 -2.85 -15.28 -10.29
CA TYR A 38 -1.68 -16.11 -10.01
C TYR A 38 -0.55 -15.22 -9.49
N ILE A 39 0.06 -15.62 -8.38
CA ILE A 39 1.21 -14.95 -7.76
C ILE A 39 2.34 -15.95 -7.56
N ARG A 40 3.56 -15.53 -7.84
CA ARG A 40 4.78 -16.26 -7.50
C ARG A 40 5.93 -15.30 -7.20
N ILE A 41 6.71 -15.65 -6.18
CA ILE A 41 8.02 -15.03 -5.94
C ILE A 41 9.03 -15.70 -6.88
N PRO A 42 9.68 -14.97 -7.81
CA PRO A 42 10.71 -15.55 -8.67
C PRO A 42 11.89 -16.06 -7.84
N SER A 43 12.51 -17.15 -8.29
CA SER A 43 13.55 -17.84 -7.53
C SER A 43 14.76 -16.96 -7.23
N GLU A 44 15.12 -16.08 -8.15
CA GLU A 44 16.19 -15.09 -8.03
C GLU A 44 15.87 -13.95 -7.05
N VAL A 45 14.62 -13.81 -6.62
CA VAL A 45 14.14 -12.76 -5.69
C VAL A 45 13.98 -13.29 -4.27
N ILE A 46 14.04 -14.61 -4.04
CA ILE A 46 13.81 -15.24 -2.72
C ILE A 46 14.66 -14.60 -1.61
N GLU A 47 15.98 -14.48 -1.83
CA GLU A 47 16.89 -13.87 -0.85
C GLU A 47 16.56 -12.39 -0.58
N ALA A 48 16.07 -11.67 -1.59
CA ALA A 48 15.66 -10.28 -1.46
C ALA A 48 14.40 -10.16 -0.58
N VAL A 49 13.40 -11.03 -0.76
CA VAL A 49 12.16 -11.06 0.05
C VAL A 49 12.44 -11.39 1.54
N ARG A 50 13.51 -12.13 1.80
CA ARG A 50 13.93 -12.52 3.15
C ARG A 50 14.67 -11.41 3.91
N LYS A 51 15.06 -10.30 3.27
CA LYS A 51 15.65 -9.12 3.94
C LYS A 51 14.63 -8.41 4.83
N GLU A 52 15.07 -7.73 5.88
CA GLU A 52 14.21 -6.91 6.74
C GLU A 52 14.67 -5.43 6.73
N PRO A 53 13.75 -4.46 6.55
CA PRO A 53 12.36 -4.63 6.10
C PRO A 53 12.25 -5.00 4.62
N VAL A 54 11.11 -5.59 4.26
CA VAL A 54 10.61 -5.72 2.89
C VAL A 54 9.32 -4.90 2.76
N VAL A 55 9.25 -4.03 1.75
CA VAL A 55 8.09 -3.15 1.52
C VAL A 55 7.37 -3.60 0.25
N LEU A 56 6.15 -4.09 0.37
CA LEU A 56 5.27 -4.32 -0.77
C LEU A 56 4.50 -3.04 -1.08
N VAL A 57 4.67 -2.49 -2.28
CA VAL A 57 3.80 -1.42 -2.79
C VAL A 57 2.69 -2.03 -3.62
N SER A 58 1.44 -1.79 -3.23
CA SER A 58 0.27 -2.32 -3.95
C SER A 58 -0.96 -1.45 -3.74
N ASN A 59 -1.71 -1.21 -4.82
CA ASN A 59 -3.02 -0.58 -4.75
C ASN A 59 -4.09 -1.60 -4.36
N THR A 60 -5.09 -1.18 -3.58
CA THR A 60 -6.19 -2.06 -3.13
C THR A 60 -7.51 -1.72 -3.83
N PHE A 61 -7.41 -1.35 -5.11
CA PHE A 61 -8.51 -1.11 -6.03
C PHE A 61 -8.14 -1.60 -7.44
N PRO A 62 -9.09 -2.14 -8.22
CA PRO A 62 -10.44 -2.58 -7.81
C PRO A 62 -10.36 -3.83 -6.91
N ASP A 63 -11.47 -4.56 -6.72
CA ASP A 63 -11.56 -5.76 -5.87
C ASP A 63 -10.45 -6.77 -6.18
N SER A 64 -10.09 -6.92 -7.46
CA SER A 64 -9.00 -7.79 -7.91
C SER A 64 -7.62 -7.36 -7.37
N GLY A 65 -7.42 -6.08 -7.07
CA GLY A 65 -6.22 -5.55 -6.42
C GLY A 65 -6.14 -5.87 -4.93
N ILE A 66 -7.28 -6.01 -4.24
CA ILE A 66 -7.32 -6.50 -2.85
C ILE A 66 -6.87 -7.96 -2.82
N VAL A 67 -7.48 -8.80 -3.67
CA VAL A 67 -7.14 -10.23 -3.74
C VAL A 67 -5.67 -10.41 -4.12
N GLU A 68 -5.19 -9.67 -5.13
CA GLU A 68 -3.79 -9.70 -5.55
C GLU A 68 -2.84 -9.31 -4.41
N THR A 69 -3.16 -8.25 -3.66
CA THR A 69 -2.36 -7.81 -2.51
C THR A 69 -2.31 -8.87 -1.42
N LEU A 70 -3.44 -9.49 -1.08
CA LEU A 70 -3.50 -10.55 -0.07
C LEU A 70 -2.66 -11.78 -0.47
N LEU A 71 -2.75 -12.19 -1.74
CA LEU A 71 -1.96 -13.32 -2.26
C LEU A 71 -0.46 -13.01 -2.30
N MET A 72 -0.07 -11.77 -2.63
CA MET A 72 1.33 -11.34 -2.57
C MET A 72 1.86 -11.32 -1.14
N LEU A 73 1.10 -10.79 -0.19
CA LEU A 73 1.49 -10.82 1.23
C LEU A 73 1.64 -12.24 1.74
N GLU A 74 0.75 -13.16 1.35
CA GLU A 74 0.87 -14.55 1.74
C GLU A 74 2.13 -15.20 1.15
N ALA A 75 2.37 -15.04 -0.15
CA ALA A 75 3.57 -15.58 -0.81
C ALA A 75 4.86 -15.01 -0.22
N ILE A 76 4.88 -13.74 0.17
CA ILE A 76 6.00 -13.11 0.88
C ILE A 76 6.19 -13.77 2.25
N ASN A 77 5.12 -13.93 3.02
CA ASN A 77 5.17 -14.51 4.37
C ASN A 77 5.61 -15.97 4.33
N ASP A 78 5.17 -16.76 3.36
CA ASP A 78 5.62 -18.14 3.17
C ASP A 78 7.13 -18.19 2.93
N VAL A 79 7.66 -17.35 2.02
CA VAL A 79 9.11 -17.26 1.75
C VAL A 79 9.90 -16.81 2.99
N ARG A 80 9.37 -15.86 3.77
CA ARG A 80 10.02 -15.38 5.00
C ARG A 80 10.03 -16.45 6.11
N ARG A 81 8.93 -17.17 6.28
CA ARG A 81 8.84 -18.34 7.18
C ARG A 81 9.63 -19.55 6.69
N GLY A 82 10.20 -19.44 5.50
CA GLY A 82 10.98 -20.49 4.87
C GLY A 82 10.14 -21.62 4.30
N ASN A 83 8.83 -21.47 4.15
CA ASN A 83 7.97 -22.43 3.47
C ASN A 83 8.05 -22.22 1.93
N LEU A 84 8.73 -23.12 1.23
CA LEU A 84 8.92 -23.08 -0.23
C LEU A 84 8.51 -24.41 -0.88
N GLU A 85 7.73 -25.22 -0.17
CA GLU A 85 7.32 -26.55 -0.62
C GLU A 85 6.59 -26.45 -1.96
N ASN A 86 7.03 -27.27 -2.92
CA ASN A 86 6.39 -27.38 -4.21
C ASN A 86 6.43 -28.81 -4.72
N LEU A 87 5.37 -29.21 -5.42
CA LEU A 87 5.17 -30.58 -5.92
C LEU A 87 6.26 -31.07 -6.88
N ARG A 88 7.07 -30.16 -7.45
CA ARG A 88 8.15 -30.52 -8.38
C ARG A 88 9.50 -30.72 -7.68
N GLU A 89 9.56 -30.47 -6.36
CA GLU A 89 10.78 -30.53 -5.54
C GLU A 89 11.94 -29.70 -6.14
N ILE A 90 11.60 -28.56 -6.78
CA ILE A 90 12.58 -27.66 -7.37
C ILE A 90 13.01 -26.64 -6.33
N GLY A 91 14.32 -26.52 -6.10
CA GLY A 91 14.89 -25.57 -5.14
C GLY A 91 14.72 -26.01 -3.68
N PRO A 92 15.14 -25.17 -2.72
CA PRO A 92 14.93 -25.45 -1.30
C PRO A 92 13.43 -25.54 -1.00
N GLN A 93 13.01 -26.60 -0.30
CA GLN A 93 11.61 -26.78 0.12
C GLN A 93 11.33 -26.10 1.47
N GLN A 94 12.37 -26.02 2.30
CA GLN A 94 12.33 -25.36 3.59
C GLN A 94 13.60 -24.49 3.76
N LEU A 95 13.44 -23.33 4.35
CA LEU A 95 14.52 -22.46 4.83
C LEU A 95 14.28 -22.11 6.31
N GLU A 96 15.24 -21.44 6.93
CA GLU A 96 15.04 -20.86 8.26
C GLU A 96 13.98 -19.75 8.23
N ASP A 97 13.23 -19.62 9.32
CA ASP A 97 12.30 -18.52 9.52
C ASP A 97 13.10 -17.25 9.86
N VAL A 98 12.94 -16.19 9.05
CA VAL A 98 13.59 -14.89 9.27
C VAL A 98 12.72 -13.91 10.06
N GLY A 99 11.54 -14.34 10.52
CA GLY A 99 10.67 -13.55 11.37
C GLY A 99 9.87 -12.45 10.64
N PRO A 100 9.29 -11.50 11.41
CA PRO A 100 8.48 -10.42 10.86
C PRO A 100 9.33 -9.45 10.02
N GLY A 101 8.69 -8.52 9.32
CA GLY A 101 9.38 -7.49 8.53
C GLY A 101 8.67 -7.10 7.24
N THR A 102 7.45 -7.57 7.02
CA THR A 102 6.65 -7.29 5.83
C THR A 102 5.82 -6.02 6.04
N LEU A 103 6.18 -4.94 5.36
CA LEU A 103 5.43 -3.69 5.36
C LEU A 103 4.60 -3.57 4.08
N LEU A 104 3.37 -3.09 4.19
CA LEU A 104 2.50 -2.81 3.05
C LEU A 104 2.35 -1.30 2.85
N ALA A 105 2.84 -0.79 1.72
CA ALA A 105 2.59 0.58 1.28
C ALA A 105 1.43 0.61 0.27
N ILE A 106 0.39 1.38 0.55
CA ILE A 106 -0.84 1.47 -0.23
C ILE A 106 -0.97 2.89 -0.80
N PRO A 107 -0.61 3.12 -2.07
CA PRO A 107 -0.74 4.42 -2.70
C PRO A 107 -2.19 4.86 -2.87
N TYR A 108 -3.09 3.91 -3.15
CA TYR A 108 -4.51 4.16 -3.23
C TYR A 108 -5.29 3.05 -2.51
N PHE A 109 -5.92 3.44 -1.40
CA PHE A 109 -6.73 2.54 -0.58
C PHE A 109 -8.18 2.53 -1.07
N GLY A 110 -8.59 1.42 -1.71
CA GLY A 110 -9.96 1.20 -2.15
C GLY A 110 -10.95 1.13 -0.98
N TYR A 111 -12.24 1.35 -1.26
CA TYR A 111 -13.33 1.35 -0.25
C TYR A 111 -13.23 2.43 0.85
N SER A 112 -12.22 3.30 0.78
CA SER A 112 -11.96 4.38 1.75
C SER A 112 -13.12 5.35 1.98
N ARG A 113 -14.06 5.45 1.03
CA ARG A 113 -15.27 6.30 1.14
C ARG A 113 -16.36 5.72 2.04
N GLN A 114 -16.32 4.42 2.34
CA GLN A 114 -17.26 3.78 3.28
C GLN A 114 -16.56 3.58 4.64
N ASP A 115 -16.16 4.71 5.23
CA ASP A 115 -15.38 4.81 6.46
C ASP A 115 -16.22 4.82 7.75
N LYS A 116 -17.53 5.00 7.61
CA LYS A 116 -18.50 4.96 8.70
C LYS A 116 -19.85 4.44 8.20
N ARG A 117 -20.75 4.15 9.14
CA ARG A 117 -22.15 3.84 8.85
C ARG A 117 -22.96 5.12 8.82
N PHE A 118 -23.67 5.37 7.73
CA PHE A 118 -24.70 6.41 7.63
C PHE A 118 -26.10 5.86 7.91
N LYS A 119 -26.31 4.55 7.68
CA LYS A 119 -27.56 3.85 7.98
C LYS A 119 -27.32 2.59 8.82
N PRO A 120 -28.31 2.16 9.63
CA PRO A 120 -28.26 0.89 10.33
C PRO A 120 -28.02 -0.28 9.36
N GLY A 121 -27.14 -1.20 9.74
CA GLY A 121 -26.81 -2.39 8.95
C GLY A 121 -25.68 -2.22 7.92
N GLU A 122 -25.18 -1.01 7.68
CA GLU A 122 -24.10 -0.79 6.72
C GLU A 122 -22.75 -1.39 7.19
N ALA A 123 -21.95 -1.84 6.23
CA ALA A 123 -20.56 -2.18 6.46
C ALA A 123 -19.72 -0.92 6.68
N ILE A 124 -18.62 -1.07 7.43
CA ILE A 124 -17.50 -0.12 7.38
C ILE A 124 -16.42 -0.81 6.55
N SER A 125 -16.56 -0.71 5.23
CA SER A 125 -15.76 -1.50 4.28
C SER A 125 -14.27 -1.20 4.39
N ALA A 126 -13.90 0.07 4.58
CA ALA A 126 -12.51 0.45 4.76
C ALA A 126 -11.85 -0.27 5.96
N ARG A 127 -12.57 -0.37 7.09
CA ARG A 127 -12.10 -1.10 8.27
C ARG A 127 -12.01 -2.60 8.04
N ALA A 128 -13.00 -3.18 7.37
CA ALA A 128 -12.99 -4.61 7.05
C ALA A 128 -11.80 -5.00 6.16
N ILE A 129 -11.56 -4.24 5.09
CA ILE A 129 -10.40 -4.44 4.21
C ILE A 129 -9.09 -4.19 4.97
N GLY A 130 -9.02 -3.16 5.81
CA GLY A 130 -7.86 -2.88 6.67
C GLY A 130 -7.49 -4.07 7.56
N HIS A 131 -8.47 -4.70 8.23
CA HIS A 131 -8.22 -5.89 9.06
C HIS A 131 -7.73 -7.09 8.25
N LEU A 132 -8.27 -7.31 7.04
CA LEU A 132 -7.81 -8.40 6.17
C LEU A 132 -6.34 -8.22 5.81
N LEU A 133 -5.94 -7.01 5.40
CA LEU A 133 -4.54 -6.71 5.05
C LEU A 133 -3.61 -6.78 6.27
N ALA A 134 -4.04 -6.20 7.40
CA ALA A 134 -3.27 -6.21 8.65
C ALA A 134 -3.02 -7.63 9.19
N SER A 135 -3.84 -8.61 8.81
CA SER A 135 -3.62 -10.02 9.21
C SER A 135 -2.43 -10.69 8.51
N ARG A 136 -1.87 -10.08 7.46
CA ARG A 136 -0.81 -10.65 6.61
C ARG A 136 0.42 -9.74 6.45
N CYS A 137 0.52 -8.67 7.23
CA CYS A 137 1.69 -7.79 7.24
C CYS A 137 1.96 -7.30 8.65
N ASP A 138 3.14 -6.72 8.87
CA ASP A 138 3.60 -6.25 10.18
C ASP A 138 3.41 -4.73 10.35
N GLY A 139 3.01 -4.03 9.28
CA GLY A 139 2.71 -2.60 9.29
C GLY A 139 2.16 -2.12 7.95
N ILE A 140 1.39 -1.04 7.99
CA ILE A 140 0.73 -0.46 6.81
C ILE A 140 1.08 1.02 6.70
N ILE A 141 1.40 1.47 5.49
CA ILE A 141 1.56 2.88 5.12
C ILE A 141 0.47 3.20 4.10
N VAL A 142 -0.36 4.22 4.34
CA VAL A 142 -1.43 4.61 3.42
C VAL A 142 -1.25 6.07 2.97
N PHE A 143 -1.36 6.28 1.66
CA PHE A 143 -1.25 7.60 1.06
C PHE A 143 -2.63 8.26 0.91
N ASP A 144 -2.77 9.49 1.44
CA ASP A 144 -3.96 10.35 1.35
C ASP A 144 -5.30 9.62 1.60
N LEU A 145 -5.39 8.87 2.71
CA LEU A 145 -6.64 8.18 3.07
C LEU A 145 -7.77 9.18 3.33
N HIS A 146 -8.96 8.88 2.81
CA HIS A 146 -10.16 9.70 2.98
C HIS A 146 -10.48 10.06 4.44
N ALA A 147 -10.35 9.11 5.36
CA ALA A 147 -10.59 9.32 6.79
C ALA A 147 -9.64 8.44 7.62
N PRO A 148 -8.47 8.96 8.06
CA PRO A 148 -7.46 8.19 8.80
C PRO A 148 -7.97 7.42 10.01
N LYS A 149 -8.97 7.99 10.70
CA LYS A 149 -9.58 7.39 11.90
C LYS A 149 -10.11 5.97 11.69
N VAL A 150 -10.51 5.61 10.48
CA VAL A 150 -11.10 4.28 10.21
C VAL A 150 -10.10 3.13 10.35
N LEU A 151 -8.79 3.39 10.26
CA LEU A 151 -7.73 2.38 10.36
C LEU A 151 -6.91 2.49 11.66
N GLN A 152 -7.27 3.36 12.61
CA GLN A 152 -6.48 3.56 13.83
C GLN A 152 -6.46 2.35 14.78
N ASP A 153 -7.51 1.52 14.76
CA ASP A 153 -7.66 0.36 15.66
C ASP A 153 -7.17 -0.96 15.05
N LEU A 154 -6.36 -0.90 13.98
CA LEU A 154 -5.78 -2.10 13.38
C LEU A 154 -4.74 -2.73 14.32
N PRO A 155 -4.56 -4.07 14.28
CA PRO A 155 -3.64 -4.78 15.17
C PRO A 155 -2.15 -4.55 14.83
N VAL A 156 -1.86 -3.79 13.78
CA VAL A 156 -0.52 -3.46 13.30
C VAL A 156 -0.36 -1.95 13.22
N PRO A 157 0.86 -1.39 13.36
CA PRO A 157 1.10 0.02 13.17
C PRO A 157 0.64 0.51 11.79
N VAL A 158 -0.04 1.66 11.78
CA VAL A 158 -0.47 2.33 10.55
C VAL A 158 0.14 3.72 10.49
N ALA A 159 0.86 4.01 9.41
CA ALA A 159 1.35 5.34 9.09
C ALA A 159 0.52 5.95 7.95
N PHE A 160 0.27 7.25 8.03
CA PHE A 160 -0.39 8.01 6.98
C PHE A 160 0.59 9.02 6.41
N THR A 161 0.58 9.16 5.09
CA THR A 161 1.37 10.15 4.36
C THR A 161 0.48 10.90 3.38
N SER A 162 0.89 12.09 2.97
CA SER A 162 0.09 12.99 2.14
C SER A 162 0.94 13.67 1.08
N ALA A 163 0.36 13.84 -0.12
CA ALA A 163 0.95 14.64 -1.18
C ALA A 163 0.82 16.15 -0.95
N MET A 164 -0.04 16.59 -0.03
CA MET A 164 -0.44 18.00 0.07
C MET A 164 0.74 18.97 0.20
N PRO A 165 1.79 18.68 0.99
CA PRO A 165 2.94 19.59 1.08
C PRO A 165 3.71 19.74 -0.24
N GLU A 166 3.88 18.65 -1.00
CA GLU A 166 4.58 18.68 -2.28
C GLU A 166 3.74 19.32 -3.39
N LEU A 167 2.42 19.08 -3.38
CA LEU A 167 1.48 19.78 -4.25
C LEU A 167 1.49 21.28 -3.97
N ALA A 168 1.54 21.69 -2.71
CA ALA A 168 1.58 23.10 -2.34
C ALA A 168 2.82 23.81 -2.91
N LYS A 169 4.01 23.24 -2.70
CA LYS A 169 5.25 23.77 -3.29
C LYS A 169 5.16 23.84 -4.82
N HIS A 170 4.67 22.79 -5.46
CA HIS A 170 4.53 22.78 -6.92
C HIS A 170 3.57 23.87 -7.42
N LEU A 171 2.43 24.07 -6.75
CA LEU A 171 1.49 25.13 -7.08
C LEU A 171 2.10 26.52 -6.87
N GLN A 172 2.87 26.71 -5.80
CA GLN A 172 3.57 27.96 -5.52
C GLN A 172 4.56 28.34 -6.64
N GLU A 173 5.24 27.36 -7.22
CA GLU A 173 6.23 27.59 -8.28
C GLU A 173 5.58 27.75 -9.68
N THR A 174 4.51 27.01 -9.95
CA THR A 174 3.93 26.93 -11.30
C THR A 174 2.75 27.86 -11.53
N VAL A 175 1.96 28.12 -10.49
CA VAL A 175 0.73 28.92 -10.54
C VAL A 175 0.85 30.18 -9.69
N ASN A 176 1.52 30.08 -8.53
CA ASN A 176 1.60 31.13 -7.51
C ASN A 176 0.20 31.65 -7.11
N PRO A 177 -0.67 30.78 -6.56
CA PRO A 177 -2.06 31.15 -6.27
C PRO A 177 -2.16 32.14 -5.10
N ASP A 178 -3.08 33.08 -5.22
CA ASP A 178 -3.48 34.02 -4.18
C ASP A 178 -4.60 33.48 -3.28
N PHE A 179 -5.24 32.37 -3.67
CA PHE A 179 -6.28 31.71 -2.89
C PHE A 179 -6.39 30.21 -3.18
N ILE A 180 -6.65 29.40 -2.15
CA ILE A 180 -6.91 27.95 -2.26
C ILE A 180 -8.39 27.64 -1.95
N LEU A 181 -9.08 26.97 -2.87
CA LEU A 181 -10.49 26.58 -2.69
C LEU A 181 -10.65 25.09 -2.40
N SER A 182 -11.36 24.78 -1.33
CA SER A 182 -11.94 23.48 -1.07
C SER A 182 -13.23 23.32 -1.88
N PRO A 183 -13.38 22.24 -2.67
CA PRO A 183 -14.60 22.01 -3.45
C PRO A 183 -15.83 21.71 -2.58
N ASP A 184 -15.61 21.21 -1.36
CA ASP A 184 -16.66 20.90 -0.39
C ASP A 184 -16.10 20.88 1.05
N LYS A 185 -16.98 20.71 2.05
CA LYS A 185 -16.57 20.67 3.46
C LYS A 185 -15.65 19.49 3.82
N GLY A 186 -15.74 18.38 3.09
CA GLY A 186 -14.94 17.18 3.35
C GLY A 186 -13.50 17.27 2.83
N ALA A 187 -13.20 18.27 2.00
CA ALA A 187 -11.86 18.55 1.49
C ALA A 187 -11.13 19.71 2.20
N ILE A 188 -11.77 20.34 3.20
CA ILE A 188 -11.23 21.52 3.91
C ILE A 188 -9.85 21.22 4.50
N ASP A 189 -9.67 20.07 5.15
CA ASP A 189 -8.38 19.72 5.77
C ASP A 189 -7.23 19.62 4.75
N ARG A 190 -7.53 19.25 3.51
CA ARG A 190 -6.53 19.24 2.42
C ARG A 190 -6.25 20.65 1.91
N ALA A 191 -7.30 21.45 1.70
CA ALA A 191 -7.17 22.83 1.26
C ALA A 191 -6.37 23.66 2.28
N SER A 192 -6.66 23.51 3.58
CA SER A 192 -5.93 24.18 4.65
C SER A 192 -4.47 23.74 4.69
N ALA A 193 -4.18 22.43 4.60
CA ALA A 193 -2.80 21.94 4.60
C ALA A 193 -1.97 22.50 3.43
N VAL A 194 -2.56 22.62 2.24
CA VAL A 194 -1.91 23.25 1.09
C VAL A 194 -1.68 24.74 1.37
N ALA A 195 -2.73 25.46 1.77
CA ALA A 195 -2.69 26.91 1.98
C ALA A 195 -1.68 27.32 3.07
N GLU A 196 -1.65 26.59 4.19
CA GLU A 196 -0.69 26.78 5.29
C GLU A 196 0.75 26.56 4.82
N THR A 197 1.00 25.58 3.95
CA THR A 197 2.34 25.29 3.43
C THR A 197 2.92 26.45 2.62
N ILE A 198 2.07 27.24 1.95
CA ILE A 198 2.48 28.34 1.07
C ILE A 198 2.06 29.73 1.58
N ASN A 199 1.55 29.82 2.81
CA ASN A 199 1.04 31.06 3.42
C ASN A 199 -0.02 31.78 2.56
N CYS A 200 -1.02 31.03 2.09
CA CYS A 200 -2.13 31.52 1.27
C CYS A 200 -3.46 31.49 2.03
N GLU A 201 -4.44 32.31 1.63
CA GLU A 201 -5.80 32.22 2.16
C GLU A 201 -6.55 31.01 1.57
N PHE A 202 -7.54 30.49 2.31
CA PHE A 202 -8.38 29.39 1.83
C PHE A 202 -9.84 29.50 2.25
N SER A 203 -10.73 28.82 1.51
CA SER A 203 -12.14 28.61 1.84
C SER A 203 -12.62 27.22 1.45
#